data_AF-A0A6B3H198-F1
#
_entry.id   AF-A0A6B3H198-F1
#
_cell.length_a   1.000
_cell.length_b   1.000
_cell.length_c   1.000
_cell.angle_alpha   90.00
_cell.angle_beta   90.00
_cell.angle_gamma   90.00
#
_symmetry.space_group_name_H-M   'P 1'
#
loop_
_entity.id
_entity.type
_entity.pdbx_description
1 polymer ?
#
loop_
_entity_poly.entity_id
_entity_poly.type
_entity_poly.pdbx_seq_one_letter_code
_entity_poly.pdbx_strand_id
1 'polypeptide(L)'
;GVEMAEAMLKRGFEVTVLNRGEQPMATLDPDMGRLVHDAMDGLGITTVNGASVTKILTGPDGRVSEVATEERTYPADVVVLGIGVEPEAELAREAGLTVGPHGGLLTDLAMRAVGHDNIWAGGDCVE
;
A
#
# COMPACT_ATOMS: atom_id res chain seq x y z
N GLY A 1 5.71 1.68 -0.10
CA GLY A 1 6.06 1.35 1.30
C GLY A 1 7.54 1.49 1.55
N VAL A 2 8.36 0.61 0.96
CA VAL A 2 9.83 0.58 1.12
C VAL A 2 10.50 1.92 0.79
N GLU A 3 10.11 2.57 -0.31
CA GLU A 3 10.66 3.89 -0.68
C GLU A 3 10.41 4.96 0.38
N MET A 4 9.22 4.97 1.00
CA MET A 4 8.90 5.90 2.08
C MET A 4 9.72 5.59 3.34
N ALA A 5 9.95 4.31 3.65
CA ALA A 5 10.79 3.91 4.77
C ALA A 5 12.22 4.42 4.60
N GLU A 6 12.81 4.24 3.41
CA GLU A 6 14.14 4.78 3.07
C GLU A 6 14.16 6.31 3.12
N ALA A 7 13.14 6.97 2.60
CA ALA A 7 13.04 8.42 2.59
C ALA A 7 12.93 9.03 4.00
N MET A 8 12.25 8.37 4.93
CA MET A 8 12.14 8.78 6.33
C MET A 8 13.44 8.51 7.09
N LEU A 9 14.07 7.36 6.85
CA LEU A 9 15.37 7.04 7.42
C LEU A 9 16.42 8.09 7.03
N LYS A 10 16.49 8.47 5.74
CA LYS A 10 17.37 9.54 5.23
C LYS A 10 17.11 10.92 5.87
N ARG A 11 15.94 11.12 6.49
CA ARG A 11 15.57 12.35 7.21
C ARG A 11 15.83 12.26 8.72
N GLY A 12 16.41 11.17 9.20
CA GLY A 12 16.80 10.98 10.60
C GLY A 12 15.70 10.43 11.49
N PHE A 13 14.62 9.88 10.93
CA PHE A 13 13.61 9.17 11.70
C PHE A 13 14.10 7.76 12.06
N GLU A 14 13.70 7.27 13.24
CA GLU A 14 13.66 5.84 13.52
C GLU A 14 12.47 5.23 12.78
N VAL A 15 12.70 4.19 11.99
CA VAL A 15 11.69 3.63 11.08
C VAL A 15 11.42 2.18 11.42
N THR A 16 10.16 1.86 11.71
CA THR A 16 9.63 0.50 11.75
C THR A 16 8.66 0.29 10.58
N VAL A 17 8.83 -0.79 9.82
CA VAL A 17 7.89 -1.22 8.77
C VAL A 17 7.14 -2.44 9.25
N LEU A 18 5.83 -2.29 9.45
CA LEU A 18 4.92 -3.40 9.74
C LEU A 18 4.35 -3.95 8.44
N ASN A 19 4.52 -5.24 8.21
CA ASN A 19 4.08 -5.95 7.03
C ASN A 19 3.24 -7.17 7.41
N ARG A 20 2.05 -7.32 6.80
CA ARG A 20 1.17 -8.47 7.04
C ARG A 20 1.74 -9.78 6.47
N GLY A 21 2.47 -9.70 5.36
CA GLY A 21 3.01 -10.87 4.69
C GLY A 21 4.22 -11.48 5.40
N GLU A 22 4.64 -12.66 4.96
CA GLU A 22 5.86 -13.32 5.45
C GLU A 22 7.13 -12.57 5.05
N GLN A 23 7.10 -11.89 3.90
CA GLN A 23 8.21 -11.07 3.38
C GLN A 23 7.67 -9.75 2.82
N PRO A 24 8.48 -8.67 2.79
CA PRO A 24 8.17 -7.47 2.02
C PRO A 24 8.14 -7.80 0.52
N MET A 25 7.49 -6.94 -0.27
CA MET A 25 7.38 -7.09 -1.73
C MET A 25 6.74 -8.44 -2.14
N ALA A 26 5.48 -8.65 -1.81
CA ALA A 26 4.74 -9.90 -2.06
C ALA A 26 4.63 -10.32 -3.55
N THR A 27 5.06 -9.48 -4.49
CA THR A 27 5.16 -9.79 -5.92
C THR A 27 6.45 -10.54 -6.29
N LEU A 28 7.41 -10.65 -5.36
CA LEU A 28 8.65 -11.40 -5.54
C LEU A 28 8.50 -12.82 -4.95
N ASP A 29 9.32 -13.73 -5.45
CA ASP A 29 9.48 -15.05 -4.83
C ASP A 29 10.00 -14.93 -3.38
N PRO A 30 9.67 -15.86 -2.48
CA PRO A 30 9.99 -15.74 -1.05
C PRO A 30 11.48 -15.56 -0.74
N ASP A 31 12.36 -16.22 -1.49
CA ASP A 31 13.81 -16.10 -1.32
C ASP A 31 14.33 -14.71 -1.72
N MET A 32 13.76 -14.12 -2.77
CA MET A 32 14.03 -12.74 -3.19
C MET A 32 13.46 -11.72 -2.21
N GLY A 33 12.25 -11.94 -1.69
CA GLY A 33 11.65 -11.11 -0.64
C GLY A 33 12.51 -11.06 0.63
N ARG A 34 13.13 -12.19 1.01
CA ARG A 34 14.08 -12.24 2.12
C ARG A 34 15.33 -11.39 1.88
N LEU A 35 15.84 -11.33 0.65
CA LEU A 35 16.96 -10.42 0.32
C LEU A 35 16.58 -8.95 0.50
N VAL A 36 15.33 -8.58 0.18
CA VAL A 36 14.82 -7.22 0.43
C VAL A 36 14.70 -6.94 1.92
N HIS A 37 14.17 -7.89 2.70
CA HIS A 37 14.11 -7.80 4.16
C HIS A 37 15.51 -7.58 4.77
N ASP A 38 16.47 -8.45 4.44
CA ASP A 38 17.84 -8.37 4.93
C ASP A 38 18.50 -7.02 4.56
N ALA A 39 18.22 -6.50 3.35
CA ALA A 39 18.71 -5.20 2.92
C ALA A 39 18.07 -4.03 3.69
N MET A 40 16.77 -4.08 3.96
CA MET A 40 16.06 -3.06 4.75
C MET A 40 16.61 -3.00 6.19
N ASP A 41 16.77 -4.16 6.82
CA ASP A 41 17.36 -4.28 8.16
C ASP A 41 18.81 -3.78 8.16
N GLY A 42 19.59 -4.11 7.13
CA GLY A 42 20.97 -3.62 6.94
C GLY A 42 21.08 -2.10 6.79
N LEU A 43 20.01 -1.41 6.35
CA LEU A 43 19.93 0.05 6.32
C LEU A 43 19.57 0.65 7.69
N GLY A 44 19.12 -0.15 8.66
CA GLY A 44 18.65 0.30 9.97
C GLY A 44 17.14 0.50 10.06
N ILE A 45 16.36 -0.03 9.12
CA ILE A 45 14.90 -0.10 9.23
C ILE A 45 14.55 -1.32 10.07
N THR A 46 13.71 -1.18 11.10
CA THR A 46 13.17 -2.36 11.79
C THR A 46 12.04 -2.95 10.96
N THR A 47 12.22 -4.12 10.36
CA THR A 47 11.13 -4.79 9.64
C THR A 47 10.42 -5.83 10.49
N VAL A 48 9.08 -5.81 10.49
CA VAL A 48 8.24 -6.77 11.22
C VAL A 48 7.25 -7.38 10.26
N ASN A 49 7.47 -8.67 9.94
CA ASN A 49 6.60 -9.46 9.08
C ASN A 49 5.53 -10.20 9.89
N GLY A 50 4.50 -10.71 9.21
CA GLY A 50 3.36 -11.39 9.87
C GLY A 50 2.52 -10.47 10.77
N ALA A 51 2.75 -9.15 10.71
CA ALA A 51 2.17 -8.18 11.61
C ALA A 51 1.02 -7.43 10.94
N SER A 52 -0.21 -7.86 11.22
CA SER A 52 -1.40 -7.12 10.82
C SER A 52 -1.66 -5.97 11.79
N VAL A 53 -1.72 -4.74 11.27
CA VAL A 53 -2.14 -3.57 12.05
C VAL A 53 -3.62 -3.65 12.33
N THR A 54 -4.00 -3.55 13.60
CA THR A 54 -5.40 -3.62 14.07
C THR A 54 -5.94 -2.26 14.46
N LYS A 55 -5.07 -1.34 14.93
CA LYS A 55 -5.49 -0.01 15.39
C LYS A 55 -4.35 1.01 15.35
N ILE A 56 -4.70 2.26 15.08
CA ILE A 56 -3.86 3.43 15.35
C ILE A 56 -4.36 4.06 16.66
N LEU A 57 -3.47 4.17 17.65
CA LEU A 57 -3.77 4.75 18.95
C LEU A 57 -3.35 6.22 18.95
N THR A 58 -4.19 7.06 19.54
CA THR A 58 -3.95 8.51 19.66
C THR A 58 -3.83 8.93 21.11
N GLY A 59 -2.98 9.93 21.36
CA GLY A 59 -2.82 10.59 22.65
C GLY A 59 -3.96 11.57 22.96
N PRO A 60 -3.94 12.20 24.15
CA PRO A 60 -4.97 13.16 24.57
C PRO A 60 -5.12 14.39 23.67
N ASP A 61 -4.09 14.71 22.89
CA ASP A 61 -4.06 15.81 21.91
C ASP A 61 -4.56 15.40 20.52
N GLY A 62 -4.99 14.14 20.36
CA GLY A 62 -5.48 13.57 19.10
C GLY A 62 -4.37 13.17 18.12
N ARG A 63 -3.08 13.33 18.48
CA ARG A 63 -1.96 12.89 17.64
C ARG A 63 -1.75 11.39 17.79
N VAL A 64 -1.22 10.75 16.76
CA VAL A 64 -0.81 9.35 16.87
C VAL A 64 0.27 9.21 17.94
N SER A 65 0.18 8.13 18.71
CA SER A 65 1.18 7.77 19.72
C SER A 65 1.73 6.37 19.49
N GLU A 66 0.88 5.44 19.06
CA GLU A 66 1.26 4.04 18.85
C GLU A 66 0.45 3.39 17.72
N VAL A 67 1.03 2.35 17.12
CA VAL A 67 0.35 1.43 16.20
C VAL A 67 0.24 0.07 16.87
N ALA A 68 -0.98 -0.48 16.93
CA ALA A 68 -1.24 -1.78 17.52
C ALA A 68 -1.33 -2.89 16.46
N THR A 69 -0.74 -4.04 16.76
CA THR A 69 -0.99 -5.31 16.09
C THR A 69 -1.72 -6.24 17.06
N GLU A 70 -1.98 -7.49 16.67
CA GLU A 70 -2.53 -8.50 17.59
C GLU A 70 -1.57 -8.85 18.74
N GLU A 71 -0.26 -8.72 18.52
CA GLU A 71 0.76 -9.17 19.45
C GLU A 71 1.24 -8.07 20.41
N ARG A 72 1.41 -6.84 19.91
CA ARG A 72 1.98 -5.72 20.68
C ARG A 72 1.69 -4.36 20.06
N THR A 73 2.14 -3.30 20.72
CA THR A 73 2.12 -1.94 20.17
C THR A 73 3.53 -1.46 19.79
N TYR A 74 3.58 -0.48 18.90
CA TYR A 74 4.77 0.15 18.36
C TYR A 74 4.64 1.67 18.50
N PRO A 75 5.50 2.34 19.28
CA PRO A 75 5.50 3.79 19.37
C PRO A 75 5.73 4.44 18.02
N ALA A 76 4.95 5.47 17.68
CA ALA A 76 5.09 6.20 16.43
C ALA A 76 4.49 7.60 16.53
N ASP A 77 5.27 8.62 16.17
CA ASP A 77 4.80 10.01 16.03
C ASP A 77 4.20 10.32 14.65
N VAL A 78 4.54 9.48 13.66
CA VAL A 78 4.08 9.56 12.27
C VAL A 78 3.81 8.15 11.75
N VAL A 79 2.66 7.98 11.09
CA VAL A 79 2.27 6.70 10.46
C VAL A 79 2.02 6.93 8.98
N VAL A 80 2.70 6.15 8.13
CA VAL A 80 2.52 6.17 6.67
C VAL A 80 1.79 4.90 6.25
N LEU A 81 0.60 5.04 5.67
CA LEU A 81 -0.20 3.92 5.18
C LEU A 81 0.23 3.57 3.75
N GLY A 82 1.09 2.58 3.60
CA GLY A 82 1.55 2.07 2.31
C GLY A 82 0.92 0.72 1.94
N ILE A 83 -0.41 0.63 1.94
CA ILE A 83 -1.17 -0.64 1.93
C ILE A 83 -1.80 -1.01 0.58
N GLY A 84 -1.44 -0.30 -0.49
CA GLY A 84 -2.02 -0.48 -1.82
C GLY A 84 -2.93 0.68 -2.23
N VAL A 85 -3.48 0.57 -3.43
CA VAL A 85 -4.41 1.53 -4.04
C VAL A 85 -5.56 0.77 -4.68
N GLU A 86 -6.69 1.44 -4.88
CA GLU A 86 -7.85 0.92 -5.59
C GLU A 86 -8.11 1.79 -6.83
N PRO A 87 -8.55 1.23 -7.97
CA PRO A 87 -8.91 2.02 -9.14
C PRO A 87 -10.02 3.02 -8.84
N GLU A 88 -9.83 4.28 -9.26
CA GLU A 88 -10.86 5.31 -9.19
C GLU A 88 -11.84 5.17 -10.36
N ALA A 89 -12.96 4.50 -10.12
CA ALA A 89 -13.97 4.17 -11.13
C ALA A 89 -15.39 4.67 -10.77
N GLU A 90 -15.54 5.57 -9.80
CA GLU A 90 -16.87 6.07 -9.37
C GLU A 90 -17.61 6.73 -10.55
N LEU A 91 -16.94 7.67 -11.24
CA LEU A 91 -17.51 8.34 -12.41
C LEU A 91 -17.95 7.35 -13.51
N ALA A 92 -17.17 6.30 -13.74
CA ALA A 92 -17.50 5.27 -14.72
C ALA A 92 -18.77 4.50 -14.32
N ARG A 93 -18.89 4.11 -13.05
CA ARG A 93 -20.09 3.43 -12.53
C ARG A 93 -21.33 4.33 -12.63
N GLU A 94 -21.21 5.59 -12.22
CA GLU A 94 -22.31 6.55 -12.28
C GLU A 94 -22.75 6.85 -13.71
N ALA A 95 -21.81 6.85 -14.66
CA ALA A 95 -22.08 6.99 -16.09
C ALA A 95 -22.64 5.71 -16.75
N GLY A 96 -22.75 4.60 -16.01
CA GLY A 96 -23.23 3.32 -16.53
C GLY A 96 -22.22 2.59 -17.42
N LEU A 97 -20.93 2.93 -17.33
CA LEU A 97 -19.86 2.23 -18.02
C LEU A 97 -19.55 0.90 -17.31
N THR A 98 -19.03 -0.05 -18.07
CA THR A 98 -18.69 -1.37 -17.52
C THR A 98 -17.43 -1.28 -16.66
N VAL A 99 -17.53 -1.71 -15.40
CA VAL A 99 -16.40 -1.86 -14.47
C VAL A 99 -16.08 -3.34 -14.33
N GLY A 100 -14.80 -3.67 -14.46
CA GLY A 100 -14.29 -5.03 -14.41
C GLY A 100 -14.28 -5.65 -13.00
N PRO A 101 -14.01 -6.95 -12.90
CA PRO A 101 -13.96 -7.66 -11.62
C PRO A 101 -12.84 -7.19 -10.69
N HIS A 102 -11.81 -6.50 -11.18
CA HIS A 102 -10.74 -5.89 -10.36
C HIS A 102 -11.02 -4.41 -10.02
N GLY A 103 -12.20 -3.89 -10.38
CA GLY A 103 -12.69 -2.58 -9.95
C GLY A 103 -12.34 -1.41 -10.87
N GLY A 104 -11.55 -1.64 -11.93
CA GLY A 104 -11.21 -0.64 -12.95
C GLY A 104 -12.27 -0.52 -14.06
N LEU A 105 -12.27 0.60 -14.78
CA LEU A 105 -13.05 0.76 -16.01
C LEU A 105 -12.58 -0.25 -17.06
N LEU A 106 -13.49 -1.08 -17.56
CA LEU A 106 -13.17 -2.12 -18.52
C LEU A 106 -12.87 -1.52 -19.90
N THR A 107 -11.66 -1.73 -20.39
CA THR A 107 -11.22 -1.24 -21.69
C THR A 107 -10.85 -2.37 -22.66
N ASP A 108 -10.88 -2.08 -23.96
CA ASP A 108 -10.29 -2.95 -24.97
C ASP A 108 -8.77 -2.68 -25.13
N LEU A 109 -8.10 -3.43 -26.00
CA LEU A 109 -6.66 -3.28 -26.25
C LEU A 109 -6.27 -1.91 -26.84
N ALA A 110 -7.23 -1.14 -27.34
CA ALA A 110 -7.04 0.23 -27.80
C ALA A 110 -7.40 1.26 -26.72
N MET A 111 -7.57 0.83 -25.46
CA MET A 111 -7.92 1.64 -24.29
C MET A 111 -9.32 2.29 -24.39
N ARG A 112 -10.19 1.75 -25.24
CA ARG A 112 -11.56 2.24 -25.43
C ARG A 112 -12.48 1.56 -24.41
N ALA A 113 -13.39 2.31 -23.80
CA ALA A 113 -14.39 1.73 -22.91
C ALA A 113 -15.27 0.74 -23.68
N VAL A 114 -15.36 -0.49 -23.18
CA VAL A 114 -16.09 -1.56 -23.87
C VAL A 114 -17.56 -1.16 -24.11
N GLY A 115 -18.00 -1.24 -25.37
CA GLY A 115 -19.37 -0.87 -25.77
C GLY A 115 -19.56 0.59 -26.18
N HIS A 116 -18.50 1.41 -26.19
CA HIS A 116 -18.59 2.84 -26.51
C HIS A 116 -17.50 3.26 -27.51
N ASP A 117 -17.87 3.92 -28.61
CA ASP A 117 -16.91 4.31 -29.66
C ASP A 117 -16.16 5.61 -29.39
N ASN A 118 -16.58 6.38 -28.40
CA ASN A 118 -16.13 7.75 -28.14
C ASN A 118 -15.61 7.99 -26.72
N ILE A 119 -15.34 6.93 -25.96
CA ILE A 119 -14.85 7.00 -24.57
C ILE A 119 -13.59 6.15 -24.45
N TRP A 120 -12.54 6.74 -23.87
CA TRP A 120 -11.25 6.09 -23.60
C TRP A 120 -10.79 6.40 -22.18
N ALA A 121 -10.02 5.49 -21.61
CA ALA A 121 -9.36 5.69 -20.33
C ALA A 121 -8.03 4.94 -20.32
N GLY A 122 -7.09 5.35 -19.48
CA GLY A 122 -5.81 4.67 -19.33
C GLY A 122 -5.14 5.05 -18.01
N GLY A 123 -4.18 4.22 -17.59
CA GLY A 123 -3.52 4.33 -16.28
C GLY A 123 -4.24 3.53 -15.21
N ASP A 124 -4.07 3.91 -13.94
CA ASP A 124 -4.47 3.08 -12.79
C ASP A 124 -5.99 2.89 -12.63
N CYS A 125 -6.80 3.65 -13.37
CA CYS A 125 -8.26 3.56 -13.32
C CYS A 125 -8.86 2.49 -14.25
N VAL A 126 -8.05 1.83 -15.08
CA VAL A 126 -8.55 0.85 -16.06
C VAL A 126 -8.16 -0.58 -15.73
N GLU A 127 -8.92 -1.50 -16.30
CA GLU A 127 -8.62 -2.92 -16.40
C GLU A 127 -8.66 -3.37 -17.87
#